data_AF-A0A1Q6UBC0-F1
#
_entry.id   AF-A0A1Q6UBC0-F1
#
_cell.length_a   1.000
_cell.length_b   1.000
_cell.length_c   1.000
_cell.angle_alpha   90.00
_cell.angle_beta   90.00
_cell.angle_gamma   90.00
#
_symmetry.space_group_name_H-M   'P 1'
#
loop_
_entity.id
_entity.type
_entity.pdbx_description
1 polymer ?
#
loop_
_entity_poly.entity_id
_entity_poly.type
_entity_poly.pdbx_seq_one_letter_code
_entity_poly.pdbx_strand_id
1 'polypeptide(L)'
;MKTFTAFLFALLFCFNAFAWPKSYHPVSFSDEIIQKDVDTYNEEMKKCDQTLNKDTKAAKNTGQMIKSNQNVVSCYEDIIYQIIKKYYSESIPELTESHTKYIKQVNEMYDYLYTTADKCGAKECKDKNSVLAKTAVAKAVRAMLEEYVMLLKLTTS
;
A
#
# COMPACT_ATOMS: atom_id res chain seq x y z
N MET A 1 6.80 -27.17 13.37
CA MET A 1 5.54 -26.70 14.02
C MET A 1 5.56 -25.21 14.33
N LYS A 2 6.50 -24.66 15.10
CA LYS A 2 6.51 -23.21 15.44
C LYS A 2 6.52 -22.25 14.24
N THR A 3 7.24 -22.56 13.18
CA THR A 3 7.29 -21.77 11.94
C THR A 3 6.02 -21.87 11.10
N PHE A 4 5.34 -23.01 11.15
CA PHE A 4 4.10 -23.25 10.40
C PHE A 4 2.91 -22.52 11.03
N THR A 5 2.86 -22.46 12.37
CA THR A 5 1.82 -21.71 13.11
C THR A 5 1.98 -20.20 12.93
N ALA A 6 3.21 -19.68 12.87
CA ALA A 6 3.47 -18.28 12.55
C ALA A 6 3.09 -17.92 11.10
N PHE A 7 3.37 -18.81 10.14
CA PHE A 7 2.92 -18.69 8.75
C PHE A 7 1.40 -18.72 8.63
N LEU A 8 0.71 -19.60 9.38
CA LEU A 8 -0.74 -19.67 9.39
C LEU A 8 -1.37 -18.43 10.02
N PHE A 9 -0.78 -17.88 11.09
CA PHE A 9 -1.22 -16.61 11.68
C PHE A 9 -1.01 -15.44 10.70
N ALA A 10 0.18 -15.33 10.09
CA ALA A 10 0.42 -14.31 9.08
C ALA A 10 -0.57 -14.42 7.90
N LEU A 11 -0.85 -15.63 7.41
CA LEU A 11 -1.86 -15.84 6.36
C LEU A 11 -3.28 -15.51 6.83
N LEU A 12 -3.71 -15.97 8.01
CA LEU A 12 -5.07 -15.75 8.54
C LEU A 12 -5.37 -14.30 8.89
N PHE A 13 -4.37 -13.49 9.25
CA PHE A 13 -4.54 -12.07 9.55
C PHE A 13 -4.27 -11.14 8.34
N CYS A 14 -3.70 -11.65 7.24
CA CYS A 14 -3.36 -10.85 6.07
C CYS A 14 -4.28 -11.03 4.86
N PHE A 15 -5.31 -11.90 4.95
CA PHE A 15 -6.41 -11.94 3.98
C PHE A 15 -7.54 -10.96 4.28
N ASN A 16 -7.47 -10.22 5.38
CA ASN A 16 -8.41 -9.14 5.57
C ASN A 16 -7.96 -8.00 4.66
N ALA A 17 -8.72 -7.82 3.58
CA ALA A 17 -8.97 -6.53 2.96
C ALA A 17 -8.84 -5.42 4.01
N PHE A 18 -8.30 -4.27 3.63
CA PHE A 18 -8.33 -3.10 4.51
C PHE A 18 -9.78 -2.89 4.94
N ALA A 19 -10.12 -3.40 6.13
CA ALA A 19 -11.49 -3.58 6.53
C ALA A 19 -11.90 -2.24 7.08
N TRP A 20 -12.38 -1.38 6.18
CA TRP A 20 -13.01 -0.12 6.52
C TRP A 20 -13.95 -0.33 7.70
N PRO A 21 -13.70 0.33 8.85
CA PRO A 21 -14.71 0.43 9.88
C PRO A 21 -16.02 0.84 9.24
N LYS A 22 -17.08 0.06 9.49
CA LYS A 22 -18.41 0.22 8.89
C LYS A 22 -19.01 1.62 9.06
N SER A 23 -18.43 2.43 9.94
CA SER A 23 -18.83 3.79 10.29
C SER A 23 -18.24 4.88 9.40
N TYR A 24 -17.28 4.58 8.53
CA TYR A 24 -16.66 5.62 7.68
C TYR A 24 -17.45 5.80 6.40
N HIS A 25 -18.19 6.91 6.35
CA HIS A 25 -18.90 7.34 5.17
C HIS A 25 -18.20 8.55 4.58
N PRO A 26 -17.98 8.59 3.26
CA PRO A 26 -17.45 9.77 2.63
C PRO A 26 -18.45 10.93 2.75
N VAL A 27 -17.93 12.12 2.98
CA VAL A 27 -18.67 13.39 2.87
C VAL A 27 -19.26 13.47 1.46
N SER A 28 -20.51 13.90 1.38
CA SER A 28 -21.24 14.00 0.10
C SER A 28 -20.71 15.15 -0.76
N PHE A 29 -20.45 14.86 -2.02
CA PHE A 29 -20.11 15.82 -3.08
C PHE A 29 -20.95 15.51 -4.33
N SER A 30 -21.02 16.44 -5.28
CA SER A 30 -21.67 16.15 -6.56
C SER A 30 -20.88 15.10 -7.35
N ASP A 31 -21.59 14.31 -8.17
CA ASP A 31 -20.98 13.30 -9.03
C ASP A 31 -19.91 13.91 -9.96
N GLU A 32 -20.12 15.14 -10.44
CA GLU A 32 -19.16 15.88 -11.26
C GLU A 32 -17.83 16.13 -10.52
N ILE A 33 -17.90 16.52 -9.23
CA ILE A 33 -16.71 16.73 -8.40
C ILE A 33 -16.01 15.39 -8.18
N ILE A 34 -16.75 14.36 -7.77
CA ILE A 34 -16.21 13.03 -7.49
C ILE A 34 -15.52 12.46 -8.72
N GLN A 35 -16.15 12.53 -9.89
CA GLN A 35 -15.59 12.03 -11.14
C GLN A 35 -14.29 12.73 -11.52
N LYS A 36 -14.26 14.06 -11.44
CA LYS A 36 -13.05 14.85 -11.72
C LYS A 36 -11.89 14.52 -10.76
N ASP A 37 -12.19 14.36 -9.49
CA ASP A 37 -11.18 14.01 -8.48
C ASP A 37 -10.67 12.58 -8.69
N VAL A 38 -11.57 11.63 -8.95
CA VAL A 38 -11.22 10.25 -9.31
C VAL A 38 -10.31 10.20 -10.54
N ASP A 39 -10.59 10.97 -11.58
CA ASP A 39 -9.75 11.05 -12.77
C ASP A 39 -8.36 11.61 -12.42
N THR A 40 -8.31 12.65 -11.58
CA THR A 40 -7.06 13.21 -11.06
C THR A 40 -6.25 12.17 -10.28
N TYR A 41 -6.86 11.46 -9.33
CA TYR A 41 -6.18 10.43 -8.53
C TYR A 41 -5.67 9.27 -9.41
N ASN A 42 -6.43 8.87 -10.44
CA ASN A 42 -5.97 7.85 -11.39
C ASN A 42 -4.77 8.32 -12.21
N GLU A 43 -4.72 9.61 -12.60
CA GLU A 43 -3.56 10.18 -13.27
C GLU A 43 -2.33 10.27 -12.35
N GLU A 44 -2.50 10.69 -11.10
CA GLU A 44 -1.42 10.74 -10.13
C GLU A 44 -0.87 9.34 -9.81
N MET A 45 -1.75 8.36 -9.62
CA MET A 45 -1.35 6.96 -9.43
C MET A 45 -0.54 6.44 -10.63
N LYS A 46 -0.95 6.77 -11.88
CA LYS A 46 -0.17 6.44 -13.08
C LYS A 46 1.21 7.10 -13.09
N LYS A 47 1.34 8.34 -12.60
CA LYS A 47 2.65 9.03 -12.47
C LYS A 47 3.55 8.35 -11.44
N CYS A 48 2.99 7.90 -10.31
CA CYS A 48 3.72 7.08 -9.33
C CYS A 48 4.23 5.77 -9.98
N ASP A 49 3.36 5.05 -10.71
CA ASP A 49 3.71 3.80 -11.41
C ASP A 49 4.82 4.02 -12.47
N GLN A 50 4.73 5.10 -13.25
CA GLN A 50 5.74 5.47 -14.24
C GLN A 50 7.09 5.79 -13.60
N THR A 51 7.07 6.51 -12.47
CA THR A 51 8.29 6.85 -11.71
C THR A 51 8.95 5.59 -11.15
N LEU A 52 8.17 4.69 -10.55
CA LEU A 52 8.67 3.39 -10.09
C LEU A 52 9.32 2.60 -11.24
N ASN A 53 8.66 2.50 -12.38
CA ASN A 53 9.18 1.77 -13.54
C ASN A 53 10.50 2.39 -14.05
N LYS A 54 10.57 3.73 -14.12
CA LYS A 54 11.78 4.45 -14.52
C LYS A 54 12.91 4.20 -13.53
N ASP A 55 12.67 4.39 -12.23
CA ASP A 55 13.69 4.27 -11.20
C ASP A 55 14.19 2.83 -11.04
N THR A 56 13.29 1.84 -11.15
CA THR A 56 13.64 0.42 -11.06
C THR A 56 14.48 -0.02 -12.26
N LYS A 57 14.21 0.51 -13.47
CA LYS A 57 15.05 0.25 -14.66
C LYS A 57 16.42 0.93 -14.57
N ALA A 58 16.51 2.08 -13.90
CA ALA A 58 17.76 2.82 -13.73
C ALA A 58 18.60 2.31 -12.55
N ALA A 59 18.02 1.51 -11.65
CA ALA A 59 18.70 0.99 -10.47
C ALA A 59 19.87 0.07 -10.85
N LYS A 60 21.05 0.39 -10.33
CA LYS A 60 22.31 -0.35 -10.53
C LYS A 60 22.58 -1.37 -9.43
N ASN A 61 21.85 -1.30 -8.32
CA ASN A 61 21.99 -2.20 -7.18
C ASN A 61 20.66 -2.34 -6.42
N THR A 62 20.63 -3.32 -5.51
CA THR A 62 19.49 -3.68 -4.67
C THR A 62 19.07 -2.53 -3.75
N GLY A 63 20.01 -1.77 -3.20
CA GLY A 63 19.72 -0.59 -2.36
C GLY A 63 18.92 0.47 -3.11
N GLN A 64 19.24 0.72 -4.38
CA GLN A 64 18.47 1.64 -5.22
C GLN A 64 17.07 1.10 -5.52
N MET A 65 16.92 -0.20 -5.79
CA MET A 65 15.60 -0.82 -5.99
C MET A 65 14.72 -0.76 -4.72
N ILE A 66 15.31 -0.97 -3.54
CA ILE A 66 14.62 -0.81 -2.25
C ILE A 66 14.12 0.62 -2.10
N LYS A 67 14.98 1.61 -2.38
CA LYS A 67 14.62 3.02 -2.31
C LYS A 67 13.50 3.38 -3.30
N SER A 68 13.53 2.86 -4.53
CA SER A 68 12.45 3.07 -5.51
C SER A 68 11.10 2.55 -5.00
N ASN A 69 11.08 1.38 -4.36
CA ASN A 69 9.85 0.84 -3.76
C ASN A 69 9.38 1.66 -2.56
N GLN A 70 10.28 2.20 -1.74
CA GLN A 70 9.91 3.09 -0.63
C GLN A 70 9.34 4.42 -1.15
N ASN A 71 9.95 5.00 -2.18
CA ASN A 71 9.48 6.24 -2.79
C ASN A 71 8.06 6.09 -3.38
N VAL A 72 7.78 4.98 -4.07
CA VAL A 72 6.44 4.78 -4.64
C VAL A 72 5.38 4.55 -3.56
N VAL A 73 5.74 3.89 -2.44
CA VAL A 73 4.85 3.77 -1.28
C VAL A 73 4.46 5.17 -0.77
N SER A 74 5.44 6.05 -0.54
CA SER A 74 5.15 7.42 -0.12
C SER A 74 4.30 8.19 -1.14
N CYS A 75 4.53 7.98 -2.45
CA CYS A 75 3.72 8.58 -3.51
C CYS A 75 2.24 8.16 -3.42
N TYR A 76 1.96 6.86 -3.18
CA TYR A 76 0.60 6.39 -2.99
C TYR A 76 -0.02 6.88 -1.67
N GLU A 77 0.75 6.90 -0.58
CA GLU A 77 0.31 7.41 0.73
C GLU A 77 -0.10 8.88 0.66
N ASP A 78 0.62 9.70 -0.10
CA ASP A 78 0.26 11.11 -0.31
C ASP A 78 -1.11 11.26 -0.99
N ILE A 79 -1.42 10.43 -1.99
CA ILE A 79 -2.72 10.43 -2.67
C ILE A 79 -3.82 9.94 -1.72
N ILE A 80 -3.56 8.85 -0.99
CA ILE A 80 -4.49 8.32 0.02
C ILE A 80 -4.81 9.41 1.06
N TYR A 81 -3.81 10.12 1.55
CA TYR A 81 -4.01 11.21 2.51
C TYR A 81 -4.85 12.36 1.95
N GLN A 82 -4.67 12.72 0.67
CA GLN A 82 -5.53 13.69 0.00
C GLN A 82 -6.99 13.24 -0.05
N ILE A 83 -7.24 11.96 -0.36
CA ILE A 83 -8.59 11.39 -0.39
C ILE A 83 -9.22 11.41 1.02
N ILE A 84 -8.50 10.94 2.03
CA ILE A 84 -8.98 10.95 3.44
C ILE A 84 -9.31 12.38 3.86
N LYS A 85 -8.41 13.33 3.62
CA LYS A 85 -8.61 14.72 4.04
C LYS A 85 -9.85 15.34 3.39
N LYS A 86 -10.13 15.01 2.12
CA LYS A 86 -11.24 15.59 1.37
C LYS A 86 -12.57 14.90 1.66
N TYR A 87 -12.60 13.57 1.62
CA TYR A 87 -13.83 12.79 1.68
C TYR A 87 -14.10 12.19 3.05
N TYR A 88 -13.11 12.03 3.91
CA TYR A 88 -13.26 11.40 5.21
C TYR A 88 -12.76 12.31 6.33
N SER A 89 -13.04 13.62 6.20
CA SER A 89 -12.51 14.67 7.06
C SER A 89 -12.84 14.47 8.55
N GLU A 90 -14.02 13.92 8.85
CA GLU A 90 -14.47 13.60 10.22
C GLU A 90 -13.75 12.39 10.83
N SER A 91 -13.02 11.61 10.02
CA SER A 91 -12.34 10.38 10.43
C SER A 91 -10.84 10.40 10.09
N ILE A 92 -10.27 11.58 9.84
CA ILE A 92 -8.84 11.73 9.50
C ILE A 92 -7.94 11.05 10.54
N PRO A 93 -8.08 11.33 11.87
CA PRO A 93 -7.17 10.74 12.85
C PRO A 93 -7.23 9.21 12.84
N GLU A 94 -8.43 8.64 12.84
CA GLU A 94 -8.63 7.20 12.93
C GLU A 94 -8.21 6.47 11.66
N LEU A 95 -8.54 7.01 10.48
CA LEU A 95 -8.12 6.42 9.20
C LEU A 95 -6.60 6.51 9.01
N THR A 96 -5.99 7.65 9.35
CA THR A 96 -4.53 7.83 9.26
C THR A 96 -3.80 6.87 10.20
N GLU A 97 -4.29 6.71 11.43
CA GLU A 97 -3.72 5.75 12.39
C GLU A 97 -3.89 4.30 11.91
N SER A 98 -5.08 3.95 11.41
CA SER A 98 -5.37 2.63 10.86
C SER A 98 -4.46 2.28 9.69
N HIS A 99 -4.26 3.21 8.75
CA HIS A 99 -3.34 3.05 7.63
C HIS A 99 -1.90 2.84 8.07
N THR A 100 -1.43 3.70 8.97
CA THR A 100 -0.06 3.61 9.49
C THR A 100 0.18 2.24 10.12
N LYS A 101 -0.79 1.73 10.90
CA LYS A 101 -0.73 0.39 11.50
C LYS A 101 -0.74 -0.71 10.45
N TYR A 102 -1.63 -0.65 9.46
CA TYR A 102 -1.70 -1.63 8.39
C TYR A 102 -0.40 -1.69 7.58
N ILE A 103 0.11 -0.55 7.12
CA ILE A 103 1.34 -0.48 6.33
C ILE A 103 2.53 -1.00 7.13
N LYS A 104 2.60 -0.69 8.43
CA LYS A 104 3.62 -1.24 9.34
C LYS A 104 3.52 -2.77 9.42
N GLN A 105 2.33 -3.33 9.65
CA GLN A 105 2.11 -4.78 9.72
C GLN A 105 2.47 -5.48 8.42
N VAL A 106 2.06 -4.91 7.27
CA VAL A 106 2.41 -5.45 5.95
C VAL A 106 3.92 -5.44 5.72
N ASN A 107 4.60 -4.35 6.11
CA ASN A 107 6.06 -4.28 6.06
C ASN A 107 6.73 -5.37 6.90
N GLU A 108 6.34 -5.50 8.17
CA GLU A 108 6.90 -6.49 9.09
C GLU A 108 6.65 -7.92 8.60
N MET A 109 5.45 -8.20 8.09
CA MET A 109 5.11 -9.51 7.53
C MET A 109 5.99 -9.84 6.33
N TYR A 110 6.04 -8.98 5.31
CA TYR A 110 6.79 -9.29 4.10
C TYR A 110 8.30 -9.31 4.34
N ASP A 111 8.81 -8.45 5.22
CA ASP A 111 10.20 -8.55 5.67
C ASP A 111 10.45 -9.92 6.31
N TYR A 112 9.59 -10.40 7.22
CA TYR A 112 9.73 -11.73 7.81
C TYR A 112 9.66 -12.86 6.77
N LEU A 113 8.62 -12.87 5.93
CA LEU A 113 8.38 -13.91 4.92
C LEU A 113 9.58 -14.05 3.98
N TYR A 114 10.08 -12.95 3.43
CA TYR A 114 11.15 -13.03 2.43
C TYR A 114 12.53 -13.13 3.07
N THR A 115 12.81 -12.46 4.20
CA THR A 115 14.18 -12.48 4.78
C THR A 115 14.47 -13.67 5.68
N THR A 116 13.43 -14.33 6.22
CA THR A 116 13.61 -15.42 7.21
C THR A 116 13.23 -16.80 6.68
N ALA A 117 12.30 -16.90 5.71
CA ALA A 117 11.75 -18.20 5.28
C ALA A 117 12.47 -18.85 4.07
N ASP A 118 13.50 -18.21 3.50
CA ASP A 118 14.15 -18.67 2.26
C ASP A 118 15.40 -19.54 2.51
N LYS A 119 15.59 -20.59 1.70
CA LYS A 119 16.60 -21.66 1.89
C LYS A 119 18.05 -21.21 1.74
N CYS A 120 18.33 -20.11 1.04
CA CYS A 120 19.67 -19.52 0.93
C CYS A 120 20.10 -18.77 2.20
N GLY A 121 19.20 -18.57 3.16
CA GLY A 121 19.50 -17.95 4.46
C GLY A 121 19.80 -16.44 4.39
N ALA A 122 19.80 -15.80 5.57
CA ALA A 122 19.98 -14.36 5.74
C ALA A 122 21.36 -13.80 5.32
N LYS A 123 22.29 -14.66 4.86
CA LYS A 123 23.64 -14.26 4.42
C LYS A 123 23.79 -14.17 2.90
N GLU A 124 23.15 -15.05 2.13
CA GLU A 124 23.40 -15.15 0.67
C GLU A 124 22.35 -14.45 -0.19
N CYS A 125 21.09 -14.37 0.26
CA CYS A 125 19.99 -13.77 -0.52
C CYS A 125 19.33 -12.54 0.12
N LYS A 126 19.92 -12.00 1.19
CA LYS A 126 19.35 -10.93 2.01
C LYS A 126 18.80 -9.76 1.18
N ASP A 127 19.62 -9.22 0.28
CA ASP A 127 19.28 -8.01 -0.47
C ASP A 127 18.17 -8.24 -1.50
N LYS A 128 18.21 -9.38 -2.20
CA LYS A 128 17.13 -9.77 -3.14
C LYS A 128 15.81 -9.94 -2.39
N ASN A 129 15.85 -10.54 -1.22
CA ASN A 129 14.66 -10.78 -0.40
C ASN A 129 14.09 -9.49 0.18
N SER A 130 14.95 -8.53 0.56
CA SER A 130 14.50 -7.18 0.91
C SER A 130 13.83 -6.46 -0.27
N VAL A 131 14.35 -6.60 -1.50
CA VAL A 131 13.67 -6.04 -2.70
C VAL A 131 12.29 -6.66 -2.90
N LEU A 132 12.16 -7.99 -2.77
CA LEU A 132 10.87 -8.67 -2.89
C LEU A 132 9.87 -8.21 -1.81
N ALA A 133 10.33 -8.09 -0.56
CA ALA A 133 9.51 -7.60 0.54
C ALA A 133 8.98 -6.18 0.27
N LYS A 134 9.86 -5.24 -0.12
CA LYS A 134 9.42 -3.87 -0.41
C LYS A 134 8.55 -3.76 -1.66
N THR A 135 8.77 -4.62 -2.65
CA THR A 135 7.87 -4.73 -3.82
C THR A 135 6.47 -5.18 -3.41
N ALA A 136 6.37 -6.14 -2.48
CA ALA A 136 5.08 -6.63 -1.99
C ALA A 136 4.33 -5.56 -1.17
N VAL A 137 5.05 -4.79 -0.36
CA VAL A 137 4.50 -3.63 0.37
C VAL A 137 3.97 -2.58 -0.62
N ALA A 138 4.75 -2.20 -1.63
CA ALA A 138 4.31 -1.24 -2.65
C ALA A 138 3.01 -1.67 -3.34
N LYS A 139 2.87 -2.96 -3.67
CA LYS A 139 1.63 -3.52 -4.24
C LYS A 139 0.44 -3.44 -3.29
N ALA A 140 0.65 -3.71 -2.00
CA ALA A 140 -0.42 -3.63 -1.00
C ALA A 140 -0.92 -2.18 -0.81
N VAL A 141 0.00 -1.20 -0.74
CA VAL A 141 -0.38 0.22 -0.62
C VAL A 141 -1.07 0.72 -1.90
N ARG A 142 -0.61 0.29 -3.09
CA ARG A 142 -1.31 0.57 -4.35
C ARG A 142 -2.73 0.01 -4.36
N ALA A 143 -2.94 -1.21 -3.89
CA ALA A 143 -4.26 -1.83 -3.80
C ALA A 143 -5.18 -1.07 -2.83
N MET A 144 -4.65 -0.57 -1.71
CA MET A 144 -5.39 0.31 -0.80
C MET A 144 -5.85 1.60 -1.51
N LEU A 145 -4.96 2.25 -2.26
CA LEU A 145 -5.34 3.43 -3.05
C LEU A 145 -6.42 3.11 -4.10
N GLU A 146 -6.32 1.97 -4.79
CA GLU A 146 -7.34 1.53 -5.75
C GLU A 146 -8.70 1.30 -5.07
N GLU A 147 -8.72 0.77 -3.85
CA GLU A 147 -9.94 0.61 -3.05
C GLU A 147 -10.58 1.96 -2.69
N TYR A 148 -9.78 2.95 -2.27
CA TYR A 148 -10.25 4.31 -2.03
C TYR A 148 -10.93 4.91 -3.27
N VAL A 149 -10.25 4.83 -4.43
CA VAL A 149 -10.80 5.33 -5.70
C VAL A 149 -12.06 4.58 -6.10
N MET A 150 -12.12 3.26 -5.87
CA MET A 150 -13.31 2.45 -6.13
C MET A 150 -14.48 2.87 -5.26
N LEU A 151 -14.27 3.09 -3.97
CA LEU A 151 -15.32 3.50 -3.03
C LEU A 151 -15.92 4.85 -3.42
N LEU A 152 -15.10 5.80 -3.87
CA LEU A 152 -15.61 7.07 -4.40
C LEU A 152 -16.51 6.85 -5.63
N LYS A 153 -16.10 6.01 -6.60
CA LYS A 153 -16.94 5.68 -7.76
C LYS A 153 -18.27 5.01 -7.39
N LEU A 154 -18.31 4.26 -6.29
CA LEU A 154 -19.55 3.62 -5.81
C LEU A 154 -20.51 4.62 -5.16
N THR A 155 -20.06 5.84 -4.88
CA THR A 155 -20.91 6.91 -4.33
C THR A 155 -21.56 7.78 -5.40
N THR A 156 -21.15 7.65 -6.67
CA THR A 156 -21.79 8.35 -7.79
C THR A 156 -22.97 7.55 -8.33
N SER A 157 -24.06 8.22 -8.72
CA SER A 157 -25.30 7.59 -9.23
C SER A 157 -25.32 7.37 -10.74
#